data_AF-M0EYP0-F1
#
_entry.id   AF-M0EYP0-F1
#
_cell.length_a   1.000
_cell.length_b   1.000
_cell.length_c   1.000
_cell.angle_alpha   90.00
_cell.angle_beta   90.00
_cell.angle_gamma   90.00
#
_symmetry.space_group_name_H-M   'P 1'
#
loop_
_entity.id
_entity.type
_entity.pdbx_description
1 polymer ?
#
loop_
_entity_poly.entity_id
_entity_poly.type
_entity_poly.pdbx_seq_one_letter_code
_entity_poly.pdbx_strand_id
1 'polypeptide(L)'
;MSDAEYNIPAESGVSTTDIQPEADLSNTNLSGAALRGADLSGADLRGVNLSGADLRNAKLLQADLRDSQLIGVSLRDADLSKAKLWDANLSKAKLTGAKCSEAEMWDADLSESFLRAADLSEAELSGTNLSEANLRGIDLSESLLIDANVSKSDLTVANLSGSDLQGSNFSNTTLVEADLSGAKLHKTNLTEANLRRANLSKADLFNANLSKADLGATDLSKAKLIGSDMSSVLLWDTSLSDALLSRNTIVDPPRHRLEDESVEDEEALNSPVDLHDAVARANHELRSAYSNNGLVKQARDARVRERRARRQEAKADETIRGTMEWAGSVVSLWTTGYGVKLLPVVVLMLVLLLSSAGAYSTTEMGLQYSLYRSCVAHC
;
A
#
# COMPACT_ATOMS: atom_id res chain seq x y z
N MET A 1 44.26 -27.45 2.93
CA MET A 1 43.23 -26.63 2.29
C MET A 1 43.03 -27.24 0.92
N SER A 2 41.85 -27.80 0.64
CA SER A 2 41.54 -28.34 -0.68
C SER A 2 41.59 -27.18 -1.68
N ASP A 3 42.33 -27.34 -2.77
CA ASP A 3 42.27 -26.42 -3.91
C ASP A 3 40.78 -26.25 -4.26
N ALA A 4 40.25 -25.04 -4.05
CA ALA A 4 38.91 -24.73 -4.50
C ALA A 4 38.94 -24.92 -6.01
N GLU A 5 38.16 -25.88 -6.50
CA GLU A 5 38.10 -26.29 -7.90
C GLU A 5 37.34 -25.21 -8.70
N TYR A 6 37.94 -24.01 -8.78
CA TYR A 6 37.46 -22.94 -9.62
C TYR A 6 37.72 -23.31 -11.06
N ASN A 7 36.71 -23.12 -11.90
CA ASN A 7 36.86 -23.31 -13.34
C ASN A 7 36.74 -21.94 -14.01
N ILE A 8 37.85 -21.45 -14.53
CA ILE A 8 37.89 -20.22 -15.32
C ILE A 8 37.92 -20.68 -16.78
N PRO A 9 36.80 -20.57 -17.53
CA PRO A 9 36.77 -20.93 -18.94
C PRO A 9 37.77 -20.01 -19.67
N ALA A 10 38.94 -20.57 -19.94
CA ALA A 10 40.12 -19.80 -20.26
C ALA A 10 39.96 -19.02 -21.57
N GLU A 11 39.91 -17.69 -21.46
CA GLU A 11 40.27 -16.77 -22.55
C GLU A 11 40.96 -15.48 -22.05
N SER A 12 41.17 -15.32 -20.74
CA SER A 12 41.93 -14.23 -20.13
C SER A 12 43.03 -14.84 -19.27
N GLY A 13 44.21 -14.20 -19.17
CA GLY A 13 45.37 -14.71 -18.42
C GLY A 13 45.19 -14.80 -16.89
N VAL A 14 43.96 -15.01 -16.42
CA VAL A 14 43.56 -15.19 -15.02
C VAL A 14 43.60 -16.68 -14.69
N SER A 15 44.34 -17.00 -13.64
CA SER A 15 44.50 -18.33 -13.07
C SER A 15 43.74 -18.46 -11.76
N THR A 16 43.58 -19.68 -11.24
CA THR A 16 42.90 -19.89 -9.96
C THR A 16 43.63 -19.25 -8.77
N THR A 17 44.95 -18.98 -8.89
CA THR A 17 45.73 -18.27 -7.87
C THR A 17 45.46 -16.78 -7.83
N ASP A 18 44.87 -16.21 -8.89
CA ASP A 18 44.48 -14.80 -8.94
C ASP A 18 43.11 -14.57 -8.26
N ILE A 19 42.38 -15.64 -7.94
CA ILE A 19 41.10 -15.59 -7.22
C ILE A 19 41.38 -15.52 -5.71
N GLN A 20 41.67 -14.32 -5.24
CA GLN A 20 41.96 -14.02 -3.85
C GLN A 20 41.45 -12.62 -3.46
N PRO A 21 41.36 -12.29 -2.15
CA PRO A 21 41.01 -10.95 -1.71
C PRO A 21 41.95 -9.89 -2.28
N GLU A 22 41.42 -8.69 -2.51
CA GLU A 22 42.16 -7.52 -3.03
C GLU A 22 42.83 -7.72 -4.42
N ALA A 23 42.51 -8.81 -5.12
CA ALA A 23 43.06 -9.06 -6.45
C ALA A 23 42.59 -8.00 -7.46
N ASP A 24 43.48 -7.65 -8.39
CA ASP A 24 43.11 -6.86 -9.57
C ASP A 24 42.66 -7.81 -10.68
N LEU A 25 41.35 -7.83 -10.89
CA LEU A 25 40.66 -8.57 -11.93
C LEU A 25 39.89 -7.62 -12.85
N SER A 26 40.26 -6.34 -12.85
CA SER A 26 39.59 -5.30 -13.61
C SER A 26 39.67 -5.60 -15.11
N ASN A 27 38.55 -5.39 -15.82
CA ASN A 27 38.41 -5.62 -17.26
C ASN A 27 38.70 -7.06 -17.72
N THR A 28 38.76 -8.02 -16.80
CA THR A 28 38.98 -9.43 -17.17
C THR A 28 37.68 -10.07 -17.67
N ASN A 29 37.82 -11.11 -18.49
CA ASN A 29 36.69 -11.94 -18.90
C ASN A 29 36.67 -13.21 -18.05
N LEU A 30 35.68 -13.30 -17.17
CA LEU A 30 35.36 -14.42 -16.29
C LEU A 30 33.93 -14.93 -16.55
N SER A 31 33.40 -14.69 -17.76
CA SER A 31 32.05 -15.13 -18.13
C SER A 31 31.93 -16.65 -18.03
N GLY A 32 30.85 -17.13 -17.41
CA GLY A 32 30.63 -18.55 -17.15
C GLY A 32 31.63 -19.20 -16.17
N ALA A 33 32.48 -18.44 -15.49
CA ALA A 33 33.41 -19.00 -14.51
C ALA A 33 32.69 -19.65 -13.33
N ALA A 34 33.22 -20.77 -12.83
CA ALA A 34 32.79 -21.40 -11.60
C ALA A 34 33.65 -20.88 -10.44
N LEU A 35 33.11 -19.91 -9.70
CA LEU A 35 33.75 -19.19 -8.59
C LEU A 35 32.96 -19.37 -7.28
N ARG A 36 32.29 -20.52 -7.13
CA ARG A 36 31.45 -20.82 -5.96
C ARG A 36 32.30 -20.79 -4.69
N GLY A 37 31.90 -19.96 -3.74
CA GLY A 37 32.62 -19.80 -2.46
C GLY A 37 33.94 -19.03 -2.56
N ALA A 38 34.24 -18.41 -3.71
CA ALA A 38 35.44 -17.60 -3.88
C ALA A 38 35.49 -16.46 -2.88
N ASP A 39 36.68 -16.17 -2.35
CA ASP A 39 36.91 -14.99 -1.53
C ASP A 39 37.56 -13.92 -2.41
N LEU A 40 36.75 -12.97 -2.84
CA LEU A 40 37.08 -11.80 -3.66
C LEU A 40 36.81 -10.51 -2.87
N SER A 41 36.90 -10.58 -1.54
CA SER A 41 36.69 -9.43 -0.67
C SER A 41 37.68 -8.32 -1.01
N GLY A 42 37.20 -7.10 -1.22
CA GLY A 42 38.00 -5.94 -1.60
C GLY A 42 38.65 -6.01 -2.99
N ALA A 43 38.34 -7.02 -3.82
CA ALA A 43 38.91 -7.15 -5.15
C ALA A 43 38.48 -6.01 -6.08
N ASP A 44 39.37 -5.61 -6.98
CA ASP A 44 39.06 -4.70 -8.08
C ASP A 44 38.51 -5.50 -9.25
N LEU A 45 37.19 -5.42 -9.44
CA LEU A 45 36.41 -6.11 -10.46
C LEU A 45 35.78 -5.10 -11.44
N ARG A 46 36.34 -3.89 -11.55
CA ARG A 46 35.82 -2.84 -12.42
C ARG A 46 35.79 -3.30 -13.87
N GLY A 47 34.64 -3.15 -14.54
CA GLY A 47 34.48 -3.55 -15.94
C GLY A 47 34.63 -5.06 -16.19
N VAL A 48 34.68 -5.91 -15.15
CA VAL A 48 34.79 -7.35 -15.33
C VAL A 48 33.58 -7.91 -16.06
N ASN A 49 33.77 -8.92 -16.91
CA ASN A 49 32.67 -9.70 -17.44
C ASN A 49 32.50 -10.99 -16.64
N LEU A 50 31.48 -11.06 -15.79
CA LEU A 50 31.06 -12.22 -15.01
C LEU A 50 29.70 -12.77 -15.48
N SER A 51 29.29 -12.46 -16.72
CA SER A 51 28.01 -12.89 -17.27
C SER A 51 27.88 -14.42 -17.18
N GLY A 52 26.79 -14.89 -16.58
CA GLY A 52 26.50 -16.32 -16.38
C GLY A 52 27.45 -17.06 -15.43
N ALA A 53 28.38 -16.37 -14.75
CA ALA A 53 29.29 -17.01 -13.80
C ALA A 53 28.54 -17.52 -12.54
N ASP A 54 29.10 -18.53 -11.88
CA ASP A 54 28.60 -19.10 -10.63
C ASP A 54 29.43 -18.58 -9.44
N LEU A 55 28.90 -17.60 -8.72
CA LEU A 55 29.47 -16.99 -7.51
C LEU A 55 28.64 -17.33 -6.27
N ARG A 56 27.94 -18.48 -6.25
CA ARG A 56 27.14 -18.86 -5.07
C ARG A 56 28.00 -18.93 -3.83
N ASN A 57 27.54 -18.34 -2.72
CA ASN A 57 28.28 -18.25 -1.45
C ASN A 57 29.65 -17.54 -1.55
N ALA A 58 29.94 -16.82 -2.63
CA ALA A 58 31.19 -16.06 -2.74
C ALA A 58 31.19 -14.88 -1.75
N LYS A 59 32.38 -14.43 -1.35
CA LYS A 59 32.57 -13.20 -0.59
C LYS A 59 33.09 -12.12 -1.54
N LEU A 60 32.36 -11.03 -1.62
CA LEU A 60 32.60 -9.83 -2.41
C LEU A 60 32.47 -8.59 -1.50
N LEU A 61 32.66 -8.76 -0.19
CA LEU A 61 32.63 -7.68 0.79
C LEU A 61 33.54 -6.55 0.33
N GLN A 62 33.00 -5.34 0.18
CA GLN A 62 33.75 -4.16 -0.28
C GLN A 62 34.43 -4.28 -1.65
N ALA A 63 34.05 -5.28 -2.47
CA ALA A 63 34.59 -5.41 -3.81
C ALA A 63 34.12 -4.26 -4.72
N ASP A 64 34.96 -3.90 -5.70
CA ASP A 64 34.68 -2.84 -6.66
C ASP A 64 34.22 -3.44 -7.99
N LEU A 65 32.90 -3.51 -8.21
CA LEU A 65 32.23 -4.09 -9.38
C LEU A 65 31.65 -3.02 -10.32
N ARG A 66 32.15 -1.78 -10.27
CA ARG A 66 31.66 -0.68 -11.12
C ARG A 66 31.80 -1.01 -12.59
N ASP A 67 30.83 -0.58 -13.40
CA ASP A 67 30.81 -0.80 -14.86
C ASP A 67 30.83 -2.30 -15.29
N SER A 68 30.67 -3.25 -14.36
CA SER A 68 30.82 -4.68 -14.65
C SER A 68 29.62 -5.27 -15.38
N GLN A 69 29.84 -6.38 -16.10
CA GLN A 69 28.80 -7.18 -16.76
C GLN A 69 28.52 -8.43 -15.94
N LEU A 70 27.39 -8.46 -15.24
CA LEU A 70 26.93 -9.50 -14.32
C LEU A 70 25.64 -10.16 -14.81
N ILE A 71 25.38 -10.13 -16.12
CA ILE A 71 24.12 -10.59 -16.71
C ILE A 71 23.92 -12.08 -16.39
N GLY A 72 22.80 -12.40 -15.74
CA GLY A 72 22.45 -13.79 -15.40
C GLY A 72 23.40 -14.48 -14.42
N VAL A 73 24.31 -13.74 -13.76
CA VAL A 73 25.25 -14.27 -12.78
C VAL A 73 24.51 -14.92 -11.61
N SER A 74 25.08 -15.97 -11.02
CA SER A 74 24.53 -16.61 -9.83
C SER A 74 25.25 -16.17 -8.56
N LEU A 75 24.69 -15.19 -7.85
CA LEU A 75 25.17 -14.64 -6.57
C LEU A 75 24.34 -15.13 -5.37
N ARG A 76 23.64 -16.26 -5.50
CA ARG A 76 22.82 -16.81 -4.43
C ARG A 76 23.65 -16.99 -3.15
N ASP A 77 23.15 -16.48 -2.04
CA ASP A 77 23.78 -16.53 -0.71
C ASP A 77 25.20 -15.91 -0.68
N ALA A 78 25.58 -15.09 -1.67
CA ALA A 78 26.85 -14.38 -1.70
C ALA A 78 26.83 -13.14 -0.79
N ASP A 79 28.00 -12.68 -0.37
CA ASP A 79 28.16 -11.48 0.45
C ASP A 79 28.77 -10.33 -0.37
N LEU A 80 27.92 -9.40 -0.81
CA LEU A 80 28.26 -8.16 -1.49
C LEU A 80 28.07 -6.94 -0.57
N SER A 81 28.10 -7.13 0.75
CA SER A 81 27.92 -6.01 1.68
C SER A 81 28.95 -4.91 1.40
N LYS A 82 28.51 -3.65 1.35
CA LYS A 82 29.37 -2.48 1.05
C LYS A 82 30.12 -2.56 -0.29
N ALA A 83 29.71 -3.43 -1.21
CA ALA A 83 30.30 -3.51 -2.54
C ALA A 83 29.87 -2.31 -3.39
N LYS A 84 30.71 -1.95 -4.36
CA LYS A 84 30.48 -0.86 -5.31
C LYS A 84 30.00 -1.44 -6.62
N LEU A 85 28.76 -1.19 -6.98
CA LEU A 85 28.04 -1.82 -8.10
C LEU A 85 27.38 -0.79 -9.02
N TRP A 86 27.64 0.50 -8.83
CA TRP A 86 27.07 1.51 -9.68
C TRP A 86 27.50 1.35 -11.14
N ASP A 87 26.57 1.69 -12.05
CA ASP A 87 26.69 1.46 -13.49
C ASP A 87 26.87 -0.01 -13.91
N ALA A 88 26.80 -0.98 -12.99
CA ALA A 88 26.91 -2.40 -13.31
C ALA A 88 25.62 -2.97 -13.90
N ASN A 89 25.75 -3.95 -14.80
CA ASN A 89 24.62 -4.66 -15.39
C ASN A 89 24.41 -6.02 -14.71
N LEU A 90 23.50 -6.08 -13.75
CA LEU A 90 23.02 -7.29 -13.07
C LEU A 90 21.67 -7.78 -13.62
N SER A 91 21.29 -7.43 -14.85
CA SER A 91 20.03 -7.90 -15.42
C SER A 91 19.95 -9.42 -15.37
N LYS A 92 18.80 -9.95 -14.93
CA LYS A 92 18.53 -11.40 -14.77
C LYS A 92 19.45 -12.12 -13.78
N ALA A 93 20.26 -11.39 -12.99
CA ALA A 93 21.12 -11.98 -11.97
C ALA A 93 20.30 -12.70 -10.89
N LYS A 94 20.89 -13.74 -10.28
CA LYS A 94 20.27 -14.55 -9.23
C LYS A 94 20.91 -14.22 -7.89
N LEU A 95 20.28 -13.32 -7.14
CA LEU A 95 20.73 -12.80 -5.84
C LEU A 95 19.89 -13.32 -4.66
N THR A 96 19.17 -14.43 -4.83
CA THR A 96 18.33 -14.98 -3.74
C THR A 96 19.18 -15.20 -2.48
N GLY A 97 18.77 -14.61 -1.36
CA GLY A 97 19.49 -14.72 -0.08
C GLY A 97 20.84 -14.01 -0.03
N ALA A 98 21.22 -13.24 -1.05
CA ALA A 98 22.47 -12.48 -1.06
C ALA A 98 22.43 -11.37 0.00
N LYS A 99 23.60 -11.06 0.56
CA LYS A 99 23.80 -9.90 1.42
C LYS A 99 24.35 -8.77 0.59
N CYS A 100 23.66 -7.64 0.59
CA CYS A 100 23.99 -6.42 -0.15
C CYS A 100 23.77 -5.20 0.75
N SER A 101 23.78 -5.37 2.07
CA SER A 101 23.58 -4.28 3.02
C SER A 101 24.64 -3.20 2.79
N GLU A 102 24.23 -1.94 2.79
CA GLU A 102 25.10 -0.78 2.53
C GLU A 102 25.81 -0.82 1.16
N ALA A 103 25.36 -1.61 0.19
CA ALA A 103 25.96 -1.63 -1.15
C ALA A 103 25.64 -0.35 -1.94
N GLU A 104 26.61 0.14 -2.71
CA GLU A 104 26.48 1.33 -3.57
C GLU A 104 26.07 0.87 -4.99
N MET A 105 24.78 0.95 -5.33
CA MET A 105 24.18 0.38 -6.55
C MET A 105 23.44 1.42 -7.41
N TRP A 106 23.72 2.70 -7.23
CA TRP A 106 23.06 3.77 -8.01
C TRP A 106 23.29 3.58 -9.53
N ASP A 107 22.27 3.86 -10.32
CA ASP A 107 22.25 3.69 -11.79
C ASP A 107 22.54 2.26 -12.31
N ALA A 108 22.63 1.25 -11.43
CA ALA A 108 22.79 -0.15 -11.84
C ALA A 108 21.52 -0.71 -12.51
N ASP A 109 21.70 -1.73 -13.37
CA ASP A 109 20.59 -2.47 -13.97
C ASP A 109 20.38 -3.82 -13.27
N LEU A 110 19.29 -3.94 -12.51
CA LEU A 110 18.81 -5.16 -11.86
C LEU A 110 17.48 -5.63 -12.47
N SER A 111 17.15 -5.23 -13.69
CA SER A 111 15.91 -5.64 -14.34
C SER A 111 15.82 -7.16 -14.46
N GLU A 112 14.61 -7.69 -14.27
CA GLU A 112 14.31 -9.12 -14.34
C GLU A 112 15.15 -10.00 -13.38
N SER A 113 15.80 -9.42 -12.37
CA SER A 113 16.65 -10.16 -11.43
C SER A 113 15.86 -10.91 -10.34
N PHE A 114 16.51 -11.86 -9.68
CA PHE A 114 15.92 -12.70 -8.63
C PHE A 114 16.54 -12.42 -7.26
N LEU A 115 15.96 -11.48 -6.52
CA LEU A 115 16.41 -10.94 -5.24
C LEU A 115 15.58 -11.41 -4.04
N ARG A 116 14.81 -12.50 -4.19
CA ARG A 116 13.99 -13.04 -3.10
C ARG A 116 14.81 -13.22 -1.81
N ALA A 117 14.33 -12.64 -0.72
CA ALA A 117 14.96 -12.69 0.60
C ALA A 117 16.43 -12.21 0.64
N ALA A 118 16.84 -11.38 -0.31
CA ALA A 118 18.12 -10.67 -0.22
C ALA A 118 18.04 -9.54 0.82
N ASP A 119 19.19 -9.18 1.38
CA ASP A 119 19.34 -8.06 2.32
C ASP A 119 19.99 -6.88 1.60
N LEU A 120 19.21 -5.85 1.28
CA LEU A 120 19.64 -4.56 0.73
C LEU A 120 19.32 -3.42 1.73
N SER A 121 19.31 -3.73 3.03
CA SER A 121 19.16 -2.71 4.06
C SER A 121 20.25 -1.64 3.93
N GLU A 122 19.86 -0.38 4.09
CA GLU A 122 20.77 0.78 3.98
C GLU A 122 21.52 0.90 2.63
N ALA A 123 21.12 0.17 1.59
CA ALA A 123 21.76 0.24 0.28
C ALA A 123 21.42 1.53 -0.49
N GLU A 124 22.34 1.99 -1.33
CA GLU A 124 22.12 3.13 -2.22
C GLU A 124 21.69 2.65 -3.61
N LEU A 125 20.40 2.79 -3.94
CA LEU A 125 19.74 2.29 -5.14
C LEU A 125 19.11 3.41 -5.97
N SER A 126 19.66 4.63 -5.88
CA SER A 126 19.10 5.79 -6.58
C SER A 126 19.31 5.64 -8.10
N GLY A 127 18.26 5.89 -8.89
CA GLY A 127 18.29 5.69 -10.35
C GLY A 127 18.35 4.23 -10.83
N THR A 128 18.46 3.27 -9.92
CA THR A 128 18.58 1.84 -10.24
C THR A 128 17.34 1.30 -10.97
N ASN A 129 17.56 0.44 -11.97
CA ASN A 129 16.48 -0.26 -12.66
C ASN A 129 16.20 -1.62 -12.01
N LEU A 130 15.10 -1.75 -11.29
CA LEU A 130 14.59 -2.98 -10.65
C LEU A 130 13.30 -3.48 -11.34
N SER A 131 13.02 -3.03 -12.57
CA SER A 131 11.77 -3.39 -13.25
C SER A 131 11.68 -4.89 -13.49
N GLU A 132 10.47 -5.44 -13.31
CA GLU A 132 10.16 -6.87 -13.49
C GLU A 132 11.01 -7.82 -12.60
N ALA A 133 11.67 -7.31 -11.57
CA ALA A 133 12.45 -8.12 -10.63
C ALA A 133 11.56 -8.89 -9.64
N ASN A 134 12.05 -10.03 -9.16
CA ASN A 134 11.47 -10.76 -8.03
C ASN A 134 12.15 -10.34 -6.73
N LEU A 135 11.49 -9.47 -5.98
CA LEU A 135 11.94 -8.84 -4.74
C LEU A 135 11.17 -9.39 -3.52
N ARG A 136 10.58 -10.59 -3.62
CA ARG A 136 9.72 -11.13 -2.56
C ARG A 136 10.49 -11.30 -1.26
N GLY A 137 9.98 -10.70 -0.17
CA GLY A 137 10.61 -10.76 1.16
C GLY A 137 12.00 -10.14 1.23
N ILE A 138 12.37 -9.27 0.28
CA ILE A 138 13.62 -8.50 0.35
C ILE A 138 13.61 -7.56 1.56
N ASP A 139 14.78 -7.33 2.14
CA ASP A 139 14.99 -6.22 3.07
C ASP A 139 15.56 -5.01 2.33
N LEU A 140 14.81 -3.92 2.31
CA LEU A 140 15.14 -2.59 1.76
C LEU A 140 14.95 -1.53 2.85
N SER A 141 14.96 -1.90 4.13
CA SER A 141 14.81 -0.93 5.22
C SER A 141 15.91 0.13 5.17
N GLU A 142 15.53 1.38 5.41
CA GLU A 142 16.44 2.55 5.43
C GLU A 142 17.29 2.75 4.16
N SER A 143 16.93 2.09 3.05
CA SER A 143 17.63 2.22 1.77
C SER A 143 17.21 3.47 0.98
N LEU A 144 18.01 3.87 -0.01
CA LEU A 144 17.76 5.03 -0.88
C LEU A 144 17.37 4.58 -2.30
N LEU A 145 16.09 4.59 -2.65
CA LEU A 145 15.57 4.30 -4.00
C LEU A 145 15.06 5.56 -4.72
N ILE A 146 15.75 6.69 -4.57
CA ILE A 146 15.34 7.96 -5.21
C ILE A 146 15.38 7.78 -6.73
N ASP A 147 14.27 8.14 -7.40
CA ASP A 147 14.10 8.01 -8.86
C ASP A 147 14.32 6.59 -9.44
N ALA A 148 14.34 5.56 -8.59
CA ALA A 148 14.49 4.17 -9.03
C ALA A 148 13.27 3.68 -9.82
N ASN A 149 13.50 2.77 -10.77
CA ASN A 149 12.42 2.10 -11.50
C ASN A 149 12.16 0.70 -10.94
N VAL A 150 11.11 0.54 -10.14
CA VAL A 150 10.74 -0.73 -9.50
C VAL A 150 9.48 -1.33 -10.16
N SER A 151 9.04 -0.79 -11.31
CA SER A 151 7.75 -1.13 -11.93
C SER A 151 7.61 -2.62 -12.26
N LYS A 152 6.38 -3.14 -12.16
CA LYS A 152 6.01 -4.54 -12.43
C LYS A 152 6.77 -5.61 -11.63
N SER A 153 7.46 -5.23 -10.58
CA SER A 153 8.16 -6.17 -9.69
C SER A 153 7.23 -6.78 -8.64
N ASP A 154 7.68 -7.89 -8.05
CA ASP A 154 7.02 -8.54 -6.92
C ASP A 154 7.79 -8.26 -5.61
N LEU A 155 7.26 -7.37 -4.79
CA LEU A 155 7.71 -6.99 -3.44
C LEU A 155 6.81 -7.59 -2.34
N THR A 156 6.13 -8.72 -2.60
CA THR A 156 5.27 -9.34 -1.58
C THR A 156 6.07 -9.62 -0.29
N VAL A 157 5.56 -9.18 0.85
CA VAL A 157 6.19 -9.28 2.18
C VAL A 157 7.56 -8.58 2.31
N ALA A 158 7.89 -7.65 1.40
CA ALA A 158 9.14 -6.89 1.48
C ALA A 158 9.15 -5.90 2.67
N ASN A 159 10.33 -5.65 3.23
CA ASN A 159 10.54 -4.60 4.21
C ASN A 159 11.13 -3.36 3.52
N LEU A 160 10.39 -2.27 3.47
CA LEU A 160 10.82 -0.95 2.97
C LEU A 160 10.69 0.13 4.08
N SER A 161 10.65 -0.26 5.36
CA SER A 161 10.44 0.69 6.46
C SER A 161 11.53 1.76 6.47
N GLY A 162 11.14 3.03 6.61
CA GLY A 162 12.07 4.17 6.67
C GLY A 162 12.78 4.53 5.35
N SER A 163 12.63 3.74 4.30
CA SER A 163 13.31 3.97 3.01
C SER A 163 12.95 5.30 2.36
N ASP A 164 13.89 5.82 1.54
CA ASP A 164 13.70 7.02 0.74
C ASP A 164 13.33 6.63 -0.71
N LEU A 165 12.04 6.74 -1.04
CA LEU A 165 11.45 6.29 -2.30
C LEU A 165 11.04 7.47 -3.20
N GLN A 166 11.56 8.67 -2.96
CA GLN A 166 11.10 9.89 -3.64
C GLN A 166 11.25 9.78 -5.16
N GLY A 167 10.22 10.17 -5.90
CA GLY A 167 10.22 10.18 -7.38
C GLY A 167 10.25 8.80 -8.06
N SER A 168 10.41 7.72 -7.30
CA SER A 168 10.51 6.35 -7.84
C SER A 168 9.22 5.88 -8.55
N ASN A 169 9.38 4.87 -9.40
CA ASN A 169 8.31 4.26 -10.16
C ASN A 169 7.99 2.85 -9.64
N PHE A 170 6.88 2.72 -8.92
CA PHE A 170 6.27 1.48 -8.44
C PHE A 170 4.97 1.13 -9.20
N SER A 171 4.80 1.63 -10.43
CA SER A 171 3.60 1.29 -11.21
C SER A 171 3.50 -0.22 -11.46
N ASN A 172 2.28 -0.76 -11.36
CA ASN A 172 1.99 -2.18 -11.55
C ASN A 172 2.78 -3.12 -10.62
N THR A 173 3.27 -2.65 -9.48
CA THR A 173 4.01 -3.49 -8.53
C THR A 173 3.11 -4.26 -7.59
N THR A 174 3.56 -5.44 -7.15
CA THR A 174 2.91 -6.19 -6.08
C THR A 174 3.62 -5.90 -4.76
N LEU A 175 2.93 -5.27 -3.82
CA LEU A 175 3.39 -4.87 -2.48
C LEU A 175 2.52 -5.52 -1.38
N VAL A 176 1.92 -6.67 -1.67
CA VAL A 176 1.04 -7.38 -0.72
C VAL A 176 1.79 -7.67 0.56
N GLU A 177 1.22 -7.28 1.71
CA GLU A 177 1.83 -7.45 3.04
C GLU A 177 3.22 -6.79 3.20
N ALA A 178 3.61 -5.86 2.32
CA ALA A 178 4.88 -5.14 2.45
C ALA A 178 4.83 -4.10 3.59
N ASP A 179 5.96 -3.87 4.25
CA ASP A 179 6.12 -2.81 5.25
C ASP A 179 6.75 -1.57 4.62
N LEU A 180 5.99 -0.49 4.46
CA LEU A 180 6.45 0.82 4.02
C LEU A 180 6.31 1.87 5.14
N SER A 181 6.28 1.44 6.41
CA SER A 181 6.04 2.35 7.51
C SER A 181 7.15 3.40 7.62
N GLY A 182 6.74 4.66 7.75
CA GLY A 182 7.64 5.81 7.78
C GLY A 182 8.41 6.09 6.49
N ALA A 183 8.19 5.34 5.40
CA ALA A 183 8.89 5.55 4.14
C ALA A 183 8.56 6.92 3.52
N LYS A 184 9.52 7.49 2.78
CA LYS A 184 9.34 8.77 2.05
C LYS A 184 8.93 8.49 0.61
N LEU A 185 7.65 8.68 0.31
CA LEU A 185 7.02 8.42 -0.98
C LEU A 185 6.65 9.72 -1.73
N HIS A 186 7.42 10.80 -1.53
CA HIS A 186 7.12 12.09 -2.17
C HIS A 186 7.17 11.95 -3.70
N LYS A 187 6.07 12.29 -4.37
CA LYS A 187 5.91 12.18 -5.85
C LYS A 187 6.14 10.76 -6.41
N THR A 188 6.11 9.73 -5.58
CA THR A 188 6.25 8.35 -6.05
C THR A 188 5.05 7.94 -6.91
N ASN A 189 5.32 7.18 -7.97
CA ASN A 189 4.29 6.61 -8.82
C ASN A 189 3.91 5.19 -8.35
N LEU A 190 2.75 5.03 -7.71
CA LEU A 190 2.14 3.78 -7.26
C LEU A 190 0.91 3.40 -8.11
N THR A 191 0.83 3.88 -9.35
CA THR A 191 -0.30 3.59 -10.24
C THR A 191 -0.51 2.08 -10.43
N GLU A 192 -1.76 1.62 -10.25
CA GLU A 192 -2.13 0.20 -10.42
C GLU A 192 -1.29 -0.76 -9.54
N ALA A 193 -0.67 -0.26 -8.46
CA ALA A 193 0.06 -1.10 -7.51
C ALA A 193 -0.91 -1.88 -6.61
N ASN A 194 -0.58 -3.12 -6.31
CA ASN A 194 -1.31 -3.94 -5.34
C ASN A 194 -0.68 -3.78 -3.95
N LEU A 195 -1.30 -2.99 -3.09
CA LEU A 195 -0.86 -2.67 -1.73
C LEU A 195 -1.69 -3.40 -0.66
N ARG A 196 -2.38 -4.49 -1.02
CA ARG A 196 -3.25 -5.20 -0.08
C ARG A 196 -2.49 -5.57 1.19
N ARG A 197 -3.07 -5.24 2.35
CA ARG A 197 -2.51 -5.54 3.67
C ARG A 197 -1.11 -4.96 3.91
N ALA A 198 -0.66 -4.02 3.09
CA ALA A 198 0.59 -3.31 3.31
C ALA A 198 0.49 -2.34 4.50
N ASN A 199 1.63 -2.07 5.14
CA ASN A 199 1.75 -1.09 6.19
C ASN A 199 2.35 0.20 5.63
N LEU A 200 1.55 1.24 5.45
CA LEU A 200 1.99 2.60 5.05
C LEU A 200 1.86 3.59 6.21
N SER A 201 1.82 3.09 7.45
CA SER A 201 1.65 3.96 8.61
C SER A 201 2.79 4.97 8.71
N LYS A 202 2.44 6.24 8.97
CA LYS A 202 3.38 7.38 9.04
C LYS A 202 4.17 7.67 7.75
N ALA A 203 3.89 7.00 6.63
CA ALA A 203 4.58 7.25 5.37
C ALA A 203 4.29 8.66 4.83
N ASP A 204 5.24 9.25 4.11
CA ASP A 204 5.10 10.56 3.47
C ASP A 204 4.73 10.41 2.00
N LEU A 205 3.43 10.43 1.68
CA LEU A 205 2.87 10.28 0.34
C LEU A 205 2.58 11.63 -0.33
N PHE A 206 3.28 12.69 0.05
CA PHE A 206 3.02 14.02 -0.51
C PHE A 206 3.16 14.03 -2.04
N ASN A 207 2.10 14.44 -2.74
CA ASN A 207 1.98 14.40 -4.20
C ASN A 207 2.25 13.03 -4.86
N ALA A 208 2.15 11.92 -4.12
CA ALA A 208 2.25 10.58 -4.69
C ALA A 208 1.05 10.27 -5.60
N ASN A 209 1.26 9.47 -6.63
CA ASN A 209 0.20 9.00 -7.52
C ASN A 209 -0.15 7.54 -7.19
N LEU A 210 -1.27 7.31 -6.49
CA LEU A 210 -1.81 5.99 -6.18
C LEU A 210 -3.01 5.64 -7.07
N SER A 211 -3.21 6.32 -8.21
CA SER A 211 -4.42 6.10 -8.98
C SER A 211 -4.56 4.63 -9.41
N LYS A 212 -5.77 4.10 -9.22
CA LYS A 212 -6.13 2.69 -9.43
C LYS A 212 -5.40 1.65 -8.57
N ALA A 213 -4.63 2.06 -7.56
CA ALA A 213 -4.01 1.10 -6.65
C ALA A 213 -5.06 0.33 -5.82
N ASP A 214 -4.74 -0.91 -5.46
CA ASP A 214 -5.52 -1.70 -4.51
C ASP A 214 -4.97 -1.48 -3.09
N LEU A 215 -5.74 -0.77 -2.25
CA LEU A 215 -5.39 -0.48 -0.85
C LEU A 215 -6.20 -1.36 0.14
N GLY A 216 -6.71 -2.51 -0.32
CA GLY A 216 -7.48 -3.45 0.48
C GLY A 216 -6.78 -3.83 1.77
N ALA A 217 -7.38 -3.54 2.92
CA ALA A 217 -6.80 -3.78 4.24
C ALA A 217 -5.42 -3.13 4.50
N THR A 218 -5.05 -2.08 3.76
CA THR A 218 -3.81 -1.31 3.95
C THR A 218 -3.91 -0.41 5.19
N ASP A 219 -2.83 -0.28 5.96
CA ASP A 219 -2.75 0.70 7.04
C ASP A 219 -2.13 2.02 6.54
N LEU A 220 -2.93 3.07 6.39
CA LEU A 220 -2.48 4.44 6.10
C LEU A 220 -2.53 5.34 7.33
N SER A 221 -2.55 4.77 8.54
CA SER A 221 -2.64 5.56 9.77
C SER A 221 -1.48 6.55 9.89
N LYS A 222 -1.80 7.81 10.18
CA LYS A 222 -0.84 8.93 10.29
C LYS A 222 -0.02 9.22 9.02
N ALA A 223 -0.38 8.63 7.87
CA ALA A 223 0.31 8.89 6.62
C ALA A 223 0.02 10.32 6.12
N LYS A 224 0.97 10.93 5.40
CA LYS A 224 0.80 12.25 4.78
C LYS A 224 0.33 12.11 3.33
N LEU A 225 -0.96 12.23 3.09
CA LEU A 225 -1.61 12.11 1.77
C LEU A 225 -1.88 13.48 1.13
N ILE A 226 -1.10 14.50 1.48
CA ILE A 226 -1.33 15.87 0.99
C ILE A 226 -1.00 15.94 -0.50
N GLY A 227 -2.00 16.31 -1.31
CA GLY A 227 -1.85 16.44 -2.76
C GLY A 227 -1.71 15.11 -3.52
N SER A 228 -1.85 13.97 -2.84
CA SER A 228 -1.78 12.66 -3.51
C SER A 228 -3.00 12.42 -4.40
N ASP A 229 -2.78 11.69 -5.49
CA ASP A 229 -3.83 11.20 -6.37
C ASP A 229 -4.25 9.80 -5.93
N MET A 230 -5.46 9.66 -5.39
CA MET A 230 -6.11 8.38 -5.06
C MET A 230 -7.39 8.23 -5.88
N SER A 231 -7.39 8.69 -7.13
CA SER A 231 -8.48 8.41 -8.06
C SER A 231 -8.59 6.91 -8.31
N SER A 232 -9.82 6.39 -8.33
CA SER A 232 -10.10 4.98 -8.63
C SER A 232 -9.38 3.92 -7.76
N VAL A 233 -8.94 4.27 -6.55
CA VAL A 233 -8.37 3.29 -5.61
C VAL A 233 -9.45 2.36 -5.01
N LEU A 234 -9.02 1.19 -4.56
CA LEU A 234 -9.86 0.28 -3.76
C LEU A 234 -9.56 0.50 -2.29
N LEU A 235 -10.58 0.79 -1.49
CA LEU A 235 -10.45 1.24 -0.10
C LEU A 235 -11.17 0.33 0.91
N TRP A 236 -11.38 -0.95 0.57
CA TRP A 236 -12.05 -1.86 1.49
C TRP A 236 -11.12 -2.20 2.66
N ASP A 237 -11.61 -2.05 3.89
CA ASP A 237 -10.86 -2.28 5.13
C ASP A 237 -9.55 -1.48 5.29
N THR A 238 -9.35 -0.42 4.50
CA THR A 238 -8.21 0.50 4.63
C THR A 238 -8.36 1.39 5.88
N SER A 239 -7.30 1.51 6.68
CA SER A 239 -7.24 2.42 7.83
C SER A 239 -6.73 3.80 7.42
N LEU A 240 -7.50 4.86 7.67
CA LEU A 240 -7.08 6.26 7.45
C LEU A 240 -6.97 7.07 8.75
N SER A 241 -6.81 6.37 9.87
CA SER A 241 -6.77 6.98 11.21
C SER A 241 -5.64 8.01 11.31
N ASP A 242 -5.99 9.25 11.64
CA ASP A 242 -5.05 10.39 11.74
C ASP A 242 -4.23 10.69 10.47
N ALA A 243 -4.64 10.18 9.30
CA ALA A 243 -4.00 10.51 8.03
C ALA A 243 -4.18 12.00 7.70
N LEU A 244 -3.13 12.64 7.16
CA LEU A 244 -3.17 14.05 6.77
C LEU A 244 -3.63 14.18 5.33
N LEU A 245 -4.79 14.81 5.13
CA LEU A 245 -5.44 15.04 3.84
C LEU A 245 -5.54 16.53 3.57
N SER A 246 -5.57 16.89 2.30
CA SER A 246 -5.75 18.27 1.86
C SER A 246 -6.92 18.41 0.90
N ARG A 247 -7.30 19.64 0.55
CA ARG A 247 -8.30 19.88 -0.50
C ARG A 247 -7.86 19.38 -1.88
N ASN A 248 -6.55 19.23 -2.09
CA ASN A 248 -5.96 18.80 -3.34
C ASN A 248 -5.74 17.29 -3.39
N THR A 249 -6.02 16.58 -2.29
CA THR A 249 -5.99 15.12 -2.28
C THR A 249 -7.20 14.60 -3.07
N ILE A 250 -6.94 13.89 -4.17
CA ILE A 250 -7.99 13.38 -5.06
C ILE A 250 -8.42 12.02 -4.54
N VAL A 251 -9.71 11.83 -4.27
CA VAL A 251 -10.27 10.52 -3.88
C VAL A 251 -11.65 10.36 -4.49
N ASP A 252 -11.83 9.31 -5.28
CA ASP A 252 -13.12 9.00 -5.89
C ASP A 252 -14.07 8.27 -4.92
N PRO A 253 -15.39 8.23 -5.21
CA PRO A 253 -16.30 7.38 -4.49
C PRO A 253 -15.94 5.88 -4.60
N PRO A 254 -15.80 5.13 -3.47
CA PRO A 254 -15.34 3.74 -3.48
C PRO A 254 -16.19 2.74 -4.26
N ARG A 255 -17.45 3.08 -4.59
CA ARG A 255 -18.43 2.12 -5.11
C ARG A 255 -18.04 1.49 -6.45
N HIS A 256 -17.66 2.30 -7.43
CA HIS A 256 -17.51 1.83 -8.82
C HIS A 256 -16.40 0.78 -8.95
N ARG A 257 -15.26 1.00 -8.29
CA ARG A 257 -14.13 0.09 -8.34
C ARG A 257 -14.38 -1.22 -7.58
N LEU A 258 -15.08 -1.16 -6.45
CA LEU A 258 -15.46 -2.37 -5.70
C LEU A 258 -16.48 -3.22 -6.46
N GLU A 259 -17.36 -2.60 -7.26
CA GLU A 259 -18.25 -3.33 -8.17
C GLU A 259 -17.45 -4.05 -9.27
N ASP A 260 -16.46 -3.39 -9.87
CA ASP A 260 -15.60 -3.98 -10.91
C ASP A 260 -14.73 -5.15 -10.37
N GLU A 261 -14.14 -5.02 -9.18
CA GLU A 261 -13.30 -6.08 -8.59
C GLU A 261 -14.07 -7.29 -8.06
N SER A 262 -15.31 -7.09 -7.56
CA SER A 262 -16.17 -8.22 -7.13
C SER A 262 -16.49 -9.21 -8.27
N VAL A 263 -16.13 -8.88 -9.51
CA VAL A 263 -16.26 -9.73 -10.69
C VAL A 263 -14.99 -10.55 -10.96
N GLU A 264 -13.82 -10.14 -10.43
CA GLU A 264 -12.51 -10.72 -10.78
C GLU A 264 -11.88 -11.57 -9.66
N ASP A 265 -12.13 -11.28 -8.37
CA ASP A 265 -11.55 -12.02 -7.23
C ASP A 265 -12.60 -12.91 -6.51
N GLU A 266 -12.49 -14.24 -6.62
CA GLU A 266 -13.38 -15.23 -5.96
C GLU A 266 -13.34 -15.22 -4.41
N GLU A 267 -12.45 -14.44 -3.78
CA GLU A 267 -12.27 -14.40 -2.31
C GLU A 267 -12.81 -13.14 -1.61
N ALA A 268 -13.11 -12.05 -2.34
CA ALA A 268 -13.52 -10.78 -1.74
C ALA A 268 -14.88 -10.32 -2.28
N LEU A 269 -15.88 -10.27 -1.39
CA LEU A 269 -17.26 -9.79 -1.64
C LEU A 269 -18.19 -10.84 -2.29
N ASN A 270 -18.40 -11.96 -1.59
CA ASN A 270 -19.23 -13.10 -2.03
C ASN A 270 -20.74 -12.83 -2.08
N SER A 271 -21.18 -11.63 -1.69
CA SER A 271 -22.59 -11.25 -1.61
C SER A 271 -22.78 -9.75 -1.88
N PRO A 272 -23.93 -9.34 -2.46
CA PRO A 272 -24.34 -7.94 -2.53
C PRO A 272 -24.35 -7.24 -1.16
N VAL A 273 -24.57 -7.99 -0.07
CA VAL A 273 -24.50 -7.46 1.31
C VAL A 273 -23.06 -7.05 1.65
N ASP A 274 -22.09 -7.91 1.35
CA ASP A 274 -20.66 -7.68 1.64
C ASP A 274 -20.12 -6.47 0.87
N LEU A 275 -20.51 -6.32 -0.40
CA LEU A 275 -20.20 -5.15 -1.22
C LEU A 275 -20.72 -3.86 -0.57
N HIS A 276 -21.97 -3.85 -0.15
CA HIS A 276 -22.56 -2.66 0.46
C HIS A 276 -21.97 -2.33 1.83
N ASP A 277 -21.64 -3.34 2.64
CA ASP A 277 -20.93 -3.14 3.90
C ASP A 277 -19.51 -2.59 3.65
N ALA A 278 -18.74 -3.18 2.72
CA ALA A 278 -17.40 -2.70 2.35
C ALA A 278 -17.43 -1.24 1.87
N VAL A 279 -18.38 -0.88 0.99
CA VAL A 279 -18.59 0.51 0.56
C VAL A 279 -18.94 1.40 1.75
N ALA A 280 -19.75 0.93 2.70
CA ALA A 280 -20.11 1.70 3.88
C ALA A 280 -18.91 1.93 4.81
N ARG A 281 -18.09 0.90 5.08
CA ARG A 281 -16.86 0.99 5.88
C ARG A 281 -15.85 1.95 5.25
N ALA A 282 -15.59 1.83 3.94
CA ALA A 282 -14.70 2.74 3.22
C ALA A 282 -15.15 4.21 3.31
N ASN A 283 -16.46 4.47 3.14
CA ASN A 283 -16.98 5.84 3.28
C ASN A 283 -16.96 6.34 4.74
N HIS A 284 -17.08 5.44 5.73
CA HIS A 284 -16.95 5.79 7.14
C HIS A 284 -15.54 6.27 7.47
N GLU A 285 -14.52 5.54 7.01
CA GLU A 285 -13.10 5.90 7.18
C GLU A 285 -12.79 7.24 6.51
N LEU A 286 -13.19 7.41 5.24
CA LEU A 286 -13.04 8.68 4.54
C LEU A 286 -13.73 9.84 5.27
N ARG A 287 -14.96 9.63 5.77
CA ARG A 287 -15.69 10.65 6.53
C ARG A 287 -14.90 11.09 7.77
N SER A 288 -14.38 10.13 8.54
CA SER A 288 -13.60 10.39 9.75
C SER A 288 -12.31 11.14 9.41
N ALA A 289 -11.56 10.67 8.41
CA ALA A 289 -10.33 11.31 7.96
C ALA A 289 -10.57 12.75 7.45
N TYR A 290 -11.59 12.97 6.62
CA TYR A 290 -11.96 14.33 6.17
C TYR A 290 -12.35 15.24 7.33
N SER A 291 -13.09 14.73 8.31
CA SER A 291 -13.49 15.51 9.49
C SER A 291 -12.28 15.96 10.30
N ASN A 292 -11.32 15.06 10.52
CA ASN A 292 -10.08 15.35 11.27
C ASN A 292 -9.20 16.39 10.55
N ASN A 293 -9.28 16.46 9.22
CA ASN A 293 -8.57 17.44 8.40
C ASN A 293 -9.36 18.73 8.12
N GLY A 294 -10.54 18.92 8.75
CA GLY A 294 -11.38 20.12 8.53
C GLY A 294 -12.01 20.22 7.14
N LEU A 295 -12.07 19.11 6.38
CA LEU A 295 -12.61 19.03 5.03
C LEU A 295 -14.14 18.78 5.07
N VAL A 296 -14.86 19.76 5.61
CA VAL A 296 -16.30 19.64 5.97
C VAL A 296 -17.19 19.19 4.80
N LYS A 297 -16.96 19.71 3.59
CA LYS A 297 -17.76 19.35 2.41
C LYS A 297 -17.54 17.88 2.05
N GLN A 298 -16.28 17.45 1.93
CA GLN A 298 -15.94 16.06 1.62
C GLN A 298 -16.45 15.09 2.69
N ALA A 299 -16.32 15.45 3.98
CA ALA A 299 -16.86 14.66 5.09
C ALA A 299 -18.39 14.49 5.00
N ARG A 300 -19.12 15.56 4.66
CA ARG A 300 -20.56 15.51 4.45
C ARG A 300 -20.93 14.60 3.28
N ASP A 301 -20.23 14.71 2.16
CA ASP A 301 -20.51 13.92 0.96
C ASP A 301 -20.19 12.43 1.19
N ALA A 302 -19.11 12.12 1.91
CA ALA A 302 -18.80 10.75 2.36
C ALA A 302 -19.88 10.19 3.29
N ARG A 303 -20.38 10.98 4.25
CA ARG A 303 -21.50 10.59 5.13
C ARG A 303 -22.78 10.24 4.38
N VAL A 304 -23.09 10.98 3.31
CA VAL A 304 -24.27 10.71 2.46
C VAL A 304 -24.08 9.37 1.73
N ARG A 305 -22.89 9.11 1.20
CA ARG A 305 -22.53 7.85 0.55
C ARG A 305 -22.59 6.67 1.52
N GLU A 306 -22.00 6.80 2.71
CA GLU A 306 -22.05 5.81 3.80
C GLU A 306 -23.49 5.42 4.13
N ARG A 307 -24.37 6.41 4.37
CA ARG A 307 -25.79 6.14 4.66
C ARG A 307 -26.53 5.48 3.51
N ARG A 308 -26.21 5.84 2.26
CA ARG A 308 -26.80 5.20 1.08
C ARG A 308 -26.36 3.73 0.98
N ALA A 309 -25.09 3.43 1.25
CA ALA A 309 -24.56 2.08 1.24
C ALA A 309 -25.20 1.22 2.35
N ARG A 310 -25.26 1.70 3.60
CA ARG A 310 -25.95 1.02 4.72
C ARG A 310 -27.42 0.71 4.44
N ARG A 311 -28.11 1.57 3.68
CA ARG A 311 -29.50 1.32 3.26
C ARG A 311 -29.62 0.21 2.23
N GLN A 312 -28.65 0.12 1.32
CA GLN A 312 -28.61 -0.91 0.30
C GLN A 312 -28.21 -2.25 0.90
N GLU A 313 -27.28 -2.25 1.84
CA GLU A 313 -26.93 -3.39 2.70
C GLU A 313 -28.18 -3.95 3.40
N ALA A 314 -28.92 -3.12 4.16
CA ALA A 314 -30.14 -3.54 4.84
C ALA A 314 -31.26 -4.01 3.90
N LYS A 315 -31.27 -3.55 2.64
CA LYS A 315 -32.22 -4.01 1.61
C LYS A 315 -31.79 -5.36 1.01
N ALA A 316 -30.49 -5.57 0.86
CA ALA A 316 -29.90 -6.81 0.35
C ALA A 316 -29.95 -7.94 1.40
N ASP A 317 -30.00 -7.59 2.67
CA ASP A 317 -30.30 -8.53 3.76
C ASP A 317 -31.77 -8.96 3.71
N GLU A 318 -32.03 -10.16 3.17
CA GLU A 318 -33.38 -10.74 3.00
C GLU A 318 -34.07 -11.13 4.32
N THR A 319 -33.48 -10.79 5.48
CA THR A 319 -34.10 -11.04 6.78
C THR A 319 -35.20 -10.01 7.13
N ILE A 320 -36.16 -10.43 7.98
CA ILE A 320 -37.22 -9.54 8.51
C ILE A 320 -36.61 -8.29 9.16
N ARG A 321 -35.45 -8.42 9.80
CA ARG A 321 -34.74 -7.31 10.42
C ARG A 321 -34.23 -6.30 9.38
N GLY A 322 -33.62 -6.75 8.29
CA GLY A 322 -33.18 -5.89 7.18
C GLY A 322 -34.34 -5.08 6.58
N THR A 323 -35.48 -5.72 6.35
CA THR A 323 -36.68 -5.02 5.83
C THR A 323 -37.21 -3.94 6.77
N MET A 324 -37.19 -4.16 8.09
CA MET A 324 -37.60 -3.17 9.10
C MET A 324 -36.60 -2.00 9.20
N GLU A 325 -35.30 -2.27 9.14
CA GLU A 325 -34.26 -1.25 9.15
C GLU A 325 -34.30 -0.37 7.89
N TRP A 326 -34.51 -0.97 6.72
CA TRP A 326 -34.75 -0.26 5.48
C TRP A 326 -36.00 0.62 5.54
N ALA A 327 -37.15 0.07 5.97
CA ALA A 327 -38.40 0.80 6.07
C ALA A 327 -38.31 2.00 7.04
N GLY A 328 -37.69 1.80 8.22
CA GLY A 328 -37.46 2.89 9.17
C GLY A 328 -36.56 4.00 8.62
N SER A 329 -35.56 3.63 7.83
CA SER A 329 -34.68 4.60 7.14
C SER A 329 -35.41 5.39 6.05
N VAL A 330 -36.31 4.77 5.27
CA VAL A 330 -37.14 5.46 4.26
C VAL A 330 -38.10 6.47 4.92
N VAL A 331 -38.75 6.06 6.00
CA VAL A 331 -39.66 6.92 6.78
C VAL A 331 -38.91 8.12 7.36
N SER A 332 -37.67 7.95 7.82
CA SER A 332 -36.83 9.06 8.31
C SER A 332 -36.49 10.10 7.22
N LEU A 333 -36.35 9.68 5.96
CA LEU A 333 -36.02 10.56 4.84
C LEU A 333 -37.20 11.47 4.49
N TRP A 334 -38.41 10.91 4.45
CA TRP A 334 -39.65 11.61 4.12
C TRP A 334 -40.04 12.66 5.16
N THR A 335 -39.70 12.43 6.42
CA THR A 335 -40.19 13.25 7.54
C THR A 335 -39.27 14.40 7.93
N THR A 336 -37.98 14.34 7.61
CA THR A 336 -37.02 15.31 8.17
C THR A 336 -36.03 15.88 7.16
N GLY A 337 -35.85 15.27 5.98
CA GLY A 337 -34.76 15.59 5.07
C GLY A 337 -33.34 15.35 5.63
N TYR A 338 -33.19 15.20 6.95
CA TYR A 338 -31.95 15.05 7.69
C TYR A 338 -32.17 14.09 8.87
N GLY A 339 -31.94 12.80 8.62
CA GLY A 339 -32.25 11.69 9.52
C GLY A 339 -31.78 11.84 10.97
N VAL A 340 -32.74 12.22 11.82
CA VAL A 340 -32.79 11.99 13.28
C VAL A 340 -33.69 10.78 13.53
N LYS A 341 -33.34 9.91 14.48
CA LYS A 341 -34.20 8.79 14.89
C LYS A 341 -35.48 9.38 15.51
N LEU A 342 -36.61 9.26 14.82
CA LEU A 342 -37.92 9.79 15.28
C LEU A 342 -38.59 8.93 16.35
N LEU A 343 -38.19 7.66 16.51
CA LEU A 343 -38.80 6.75 17.49
C LEU A 343 -38.85 7.33 18.91
N PRO A 344 -37.78 7.94 19.47
CA PRO A 344 -37.84 8.58 20.78
C PRO A 344 -38.77 9.79 20.82
N VAL A 345 -38.86 10.55 19.72
CA VAL A 345 -39.71 11.74 19.61
C VAL A 345 -41.18 11.34 19.50
N VAL A 346 -41.50 10.32 18.69
CA VAL A 346 -42.85 9.78 18.54
C VAL A 346 -43.30 9.10 19.84
N VAL A 347 -42.42 8.35 20.50
CA VAL A 347 -42.69 7.78 21.83
C VAL A 347 -42.92 8.89 22.85
N LEU A 348 -42.10 9.95 22.86
CA LEU A 348 -42.30 11.11 23.73
C LEU A 348 -43.64 11.81 23.44
N MET A 349 -43.99 11.99 22.17
CA MET A 349 -45.27 12.59 21.77
C MET A 349 -46.46 11.72 22.16
N LEU A 350 -46.37 10.40 22.01
CA LEU A 350 -47.41 9.46 22.46
C LEU A 350 -47.54 9.46 23.98
N VAL A 351 -46.43 9.52 24.72
CA VAL A 351 -46.45 9.65 26.19
C VAL A 351 -47.08 10.98 26.60
N LEU A 352 -46.76 12.09 25.93
CA LEU A 352 -47.39 13.39 26.17
C LEU A 352 -48.89 13.39 25.81
N LEU A 353 -49.27 12.73 24.73
CA LEU A 353 -50.66 12.61 24.30
C LEU A 353 -51.48 11.73 25.28
N LEU A 354 -50.93 10.61 25.71
CA LEU A 354 -51.59 9.72 26.68
C LEU A 354 -51.64 10.33 28.08
N SER A 355 -50.60 11.05 28.51
CA SER A 355 -50.62 11.78 29.79
C SER A 355 -51.60 12.96 29.78
N SER A 356 -51.70 13.69 28.66
CA SER A 356 -52.75 14.71 28.51
C SER A 356 -54.15 14.11 28.46
N ALA A 357 -54.37 13.01 27.72
CA ALA A 357 -55.65 12.29 27.74
C ALA A 357 -56.02 11.77 29.14
N GLY A 358 -55.03 11.28 29.92
CA GLY A 358 -55.20 10.90 31.32
C GLY A 358 -55.59 12.07 32.22
N ALA A 359 -54.94 13.23 32.06
CA ALA A 359 -55.28 14.46 32.76
C ALA A 359 -56.69 14.96 32.41
N TYR A 360 -57.12 14.81 31.15
CA TYR A 360 -58.47 15.13 30.70
C TYR A 360 -59.53 14.13 31.18
N SER A 361 -59.18 12.86 31.38
CA SER A 361 -60.12 11.86 31.92
C SER A 361 -60.34 11.97 33.43
N THR A 362 -59.40 12.58 34.15
CA THR A 362 -59.43 12.77 35.61
C THR A 362 -59.96 14.13 36.04
N THR A 363 -60.09 15.06 35.10
CA THR A 363 -60.77 16.35 35.32
C THR A 363 -62.10 16.31 34.59
N GLU A 364 -63.22 16.24 35.33
CA GLU A 364 -64.57 16.43 34.78
C GLU A 364 -64.71 17.86 34.23
N MET A 365 -64.20 18.11 33.03
CA MET A 365 -64.49 19.32 32.28
C MET A 365 -65.53 18.99 31.20
N GLY A 366 -66.79 19.23 31.58
CA GLY A 366 -67.93 19.08 30.69
C GLY A 366 -67.81 19.93 29.42
N LEU A 367 -68.34 19.38 28.33
CA LEU A 367 -68.34 19.91 26.96
C LEU A 367 -68.95 21.33 26.79
N GLN A 368 -69.42 21.96 27.87
CA GLN A 368 -70.06 23.28 27.88
C GLN A 368 -69.07 24.46 28.02
N TYR A 369 -67.78 24.22 28.31
CA TYR A 369 -66.80 25.31 28.47
C TYR A 369 -66.02 25.70 27.20
N SER A 370 -66.21 25.01 26.05
CA SER A 370 -65.32 25.18 24.89
C SER A 370 -65.69 26.34 23.94
N LEU A 371 -66.91 26.86 23.97
CA LEU A 371 -67.32 27.96 23.07
C LEU A 371 -67.18 29.37 23.67
N TYR A 372 -67.03 29.51 24.99
CA TYR A 372 -66.93 30.84 25.61
C TYR A 372 -65.50 31.42 25.62
N ARG A 373 -64.44 30.60 25.56
CA ARG A 373 -63.05 31.11 25.56
C ARG A 373 -62.39 31.28 24.19
N SER A 374 -62.98 30.76 23.11
CA SER A 374 -62.42 30.98 21.76
C SER A 374 -62.82 32.32 21.12
N CYS A 375 -63.88 32.99 21.63
CA CYS A 375 -64.30 34.31 21.14
C CYS A 375 -63.83 35.50 22.01
N VAL A 376 -63.23 35.28 23.19
CA VAL A 376 -62.82 36.36 24.11
C VAL A 376 -61.28 36.50 24.25
N ALA A 377 -60.48 35.63 23.63
CA ALA A 377 -59.02 35.75 23.62
C ALA A 377 -58.44 36.40 22.34
N HIS A 378 -59.29 36.95 21.48
CA HIS A 378 -58.92 37.90 20.43
C HIS A 378 -59.59 39.25 20.70
N CYS A 379 -59.04 40.01 21.64
CA CYS A 379 -59.03 41.47 21.69
C CYS A 379 -57.82 41.91 22.49
#